data_AF-A0AAN6SQS2-F1
#
_entry.id   AF-A0AAN6SQS2-F1
#
_cell.length_a   1.000
_cell.length_b   1.000
_cell.length_c   1.000
_cell.angle_alpha   90.00
_cell.angle_beta   90.00
_cell.angle_gamma   90.00
#
_symmetry.space_group_name_H-M   'P 1'
#
loop_
_entity.id
_entity.type
_entity.pdbx_description
1 polymer ?
#
loop_
_entity_poly.entity_id
_entity_poly.type
_entity_poly.pdbx_seq_one_letter_code
_entity_poly.pdbx_strand_id
1 'polypeptide(L)'
;MATDETSPLLPTPELDSSIDNDNTMSSTLLWKTGAVFGATAVGLGAFGAHGLKKSISDPHKLANWSTAAQYQLVHSVALLVASNNPVAGALFTAGMTMFSGSLYALTLDTERFRFMGPVTPLGGLCLIAGWLALAFGKRGAGTRWPRF
;
A
#
# COMPACT_ATOMS: atom_id res chain seq x y z
N MET A 1 -40.59 44.22 -12.92
CA MET A 1 -39.34 44.23 -13.69
C MET A 1 -38.25 43.64 -12.79
N ALA A 2 -37.34 42.84 -13.36
CA ALA A 2 -36.20 42.12 -12.74
C ALA A 2 -35.38 42.95 -11.69
N THR A 3 -34.52 42.44 -10.79
CA THR A 3 -33.86 41.12 -10.50
C THR A 3 -33.34 41.18 -9.03
N ASP A 4 -32.73 40.20 -8.33
CA ASP A 4 -32.34 38.79 -8.56
C ASP A 4 -32.20 38.03 -7.20
N GLU A 5 -32.16 36.69 -7.19
CA GLU A 5 -31.84 35.89 -5.99
C GLU A 5 -30.32 35.69 -5.82
N THR A 6 -29.63 36.65 -5.20
CA THR A 6 -28.18 36.57 -4.93
C THR A 6 -27.82 36.38 -3.45
N SER A 7 -28.70 35.70 -2.69
CA SER A 7 -28.32 35.19 -1.37
C SER A 7 -27.28 34.08 -1.54
N PRO A 8 -26.03 34.22 -1.05
CA PRO A 8 -25.03 33.17 -1.21
C PRO A 8 -25.48 31.93 -0.43
N LEU A 9 -25.73 30.84 -1.16
CA LEU A 9 -26.11 29.55 -0.57
C LEU A 9 -24.98 29.10 0.38
N LEU A 10 -25.22 29.20 1.68
CA LEU A 10 -24.31 28.71 2.70
C LEU A 10 -24.10 27.21 2.48
N PRO A 11 -22.85 26.69 2.51
CA PRO A 11 -22.60 25.26 2.43
C PRO A 11 -23.41 24.52 3.51
N THR A 12 -24.26 23.57 3.11
CA THR A 12 -25.06 22.82 4.06
C THR A 12 -24.17 21.84 4.84
N PRO A 13 -24.32 21.72 6.17
CA PRO A 13 -23.47 20.85 7.01
C PRO A 13 -23.46 19.38 6.59
N GLU A 14 -24.51 18.95 5.87
CA GLU A 14 -24.72 17.60 5.38
C GLU A 14 -23.63 17.17 4.37
N LEU A 15 -23.20 18.09 3.49
CA LEU A 15 -22.13 17.83 2.49
C LEU A 15 -20.75 17.69 3.16
N ASP A 16 -20.47 18.49 4.18
CA ASP A 16 -19.19 18.47 4.92
C ASP A 16 -19.04 17.14 5.69
N SER A 17 -20.12 16.72 6.37
CA SER A 17 -20.15 15.50 7.19
C SER A 17 -19.94 14.19 6.41
N SER A 18 -20.28 14.15 5.12
CA SER A 18 -20.06 12.95 4.29
C SER A 18 -18.60 12.81 3.87
N ILE A 19 -17.94 13.91 3.51
CA ILE A 19 -16.53 13.94 3.10
C ILE A 19 -15.61 13.50 4.25
N ASP A 20 -15.87 13.94 5.48
CA ASP A 20 -15.09 13.52 6.66
C ASP A 20 -15.24 12.02 6.97
N ASN A 21 -16.44 11.47 6.78
CA ASN A 21 -16.70 10.04 6.97
C ASN A 21 -15.98 9.19 5.90
N ASP A 22 -16.03 9.58 4.63
CA ASP A 22 -15.35 8.86 3.53
C ASP A 22 -13.83 8.82 3.72
N ASN A 23 -13.23 9.95 4.11
CA ASN A 23 -11.81 10.01 4.45
C ASN A 23 -11.46 9.08 5.62
N THR A 24 -12.27 9.10 6.69
CA THR A 24 -12.07 8.27 7.89
C THR A 24 -12.17 6.77 7.58
N MET A 25 -13.12 6.36 6.74
CA MET A 25 -13.29 4.97 6.30
C MET A 25 -12.14 4.51 5.40
N SER A 26 -11.73 5.34 4.44
CA SER A 26 -10.57 5.08 3.58
C SER A 26 -9.29 4.89 4.40
N SER A 27 -9.02 5.77 5.36
CA SER A 27 -7.84 5.66 6.22
C SER A 27 -7.86 4.44 7.13
N THR A 28 -9.02 4.07 7.67
CA THR A 28 -9.20 2.84 8.43
C THR A 28 -8.91 1.59 7.58
N LEU A 29 -9.34 1.58 6.31
CA LEU A 29 -9.07 0.50 5.37
C LEU A 29 -7.58 0.40 5.01
N LEU A 30 -6.92 1.53 4.74
CA LEU A 30 -5.49 1.57 4.43
C LEU A 30 -4.63 1.12 5.62
N TRP A 31 -5.00 1.53 6.85
CA TRP A 31 -4.36 1.04 8.08
C TRP A 31 -4.47 -0.48 8.23
N LYS A 32 -5.69 -1.04 8.10
CA LYS A 32 -5.92 -2.49 8.13
C LYS A 32 -5.11 -3.22 7.05
N THR A 33 -5.07 -2.64 5.85
CA THR A 33 -4.29 -3.17 4.72
C THR A 33 -2.79 -3.23 5.06
N GLY A 34 -2.22 -2.13 5.59
CA GLY A 34 -0.84 -2.10 6.07
C GLY A 34 -0.54 -3.18 7.12
N ALA A 35 -1.41 -3.37 8.11
CA ALA A 35 -1.25 -4.40 9.13
C ALA A 35 -1.26 -5.82 8.54
N VAL A 36 -2.18 -6.11 7.60
CA VAL A 36 -2.25 -7.42 6.91
C VAL A 36 -1.03 -7.66 6.02
N PHE A 37 -0.58 -6.66 5.26
CA PHE A 37 0.65 -6.76 4.45
C PHE A 37 1.89 -6.99 5.32
N GLY A 38 1.98 -6.36 6.50
CA GLY A 38 3.08 -6.58 7.45
C GLY A 38 3.06 -7.98 8.05
N ALA A 39 1.91 -8.44 8.53
CA ALA A 39 1.75 -9.79 9.09
C ALA A 39 2.09 -10.89 8.07
N THR A 40 1.62 -10.74 6.83
CA THR A 40 1.93 -11.67 5.74
C THR A 40 3.40 -11.60 5.31
N ALA A 41 4.03 -10.41 5.30
CA ALA A 41 5.46 -10.28 5.02
C ALA A 41 6.33 -11.03 6.05
N VAL A 42 5.99 -10.92 7.35
CA VAL A 42 6.68 -11.67 8.42
C VAL A 42 6.48 -13.18 8.25
N GLY A 43 5.24 -13.63 7.99
CA GLY A 43 4.95 -15.05 7.77
C GLY A 43 5.67 -15.64 6.56
N LEU A 44 5.65 -14.93 5.42
CA LEU A 44 6.33 -15.34 4.19
C LEU A 44 7.86 -15.27 4.35
N GLY A 45 8.40 -14.27 5.05
CA GLY A 45 9.83 -14.19 5.38
C GLY A 45 10.30 -15.37 6.24
N ALA A 46 9.55 -15.71 7.30
CA ALA A 46 9.84 -16.85 8.16
C ALA A 46 9.75 -18.19 7.42
N PHE A 47 8.73 -18.36 6.57
CA PHE A 47 8.58 -19.51 5.67
C PHE A 47 9.75 -19.61 4.68
N GLY A 48 10.17 -18.50 4.09
CA GLY A 48 11.34 -18.43 3.20
C GLY A 48 12.61 -18.92 3.89
N ALA A 49 12.86 -18.44 5.11
CA ALA A 49 14.07 -18.76 5.86
C ALA A 49 14.15 -20.21 6.38
N HIS A 50 13.02 -20.80 6.80
CA HIS A 50 12.99 -22.11 7.50
C HIS A 50 12.36 -23.25 6.71
N GLY A 51 11.39 -22.95 5.84
CA GLY A 51 10.67 -23.89 5.00
C GLY A 51 11.27 -23.96 3.60
N LEU A 52 11.21 -22.85 2.85
CA LEU A 52 11.50 -22.84 1.41
C LEU A 52 12.95 -23.25 1.08
N LYS A 53 13.92 -22.88 1.93
CA LYS A 53 15.33 -23.34 1.81
C LYS A 53 15.52 -24.86 1.83
N LYS A 54 14.54 -25.63 2.32
CA LYS A 54 14.58 -27.11 2.30
C LYS A 54 14.07 -27.70 0.98
N SER A 55 13.32 -26.93 0.20
CA SER A 55 12.66 -27.38 -1.03
C SER A 55 13.24 -26.76 -2.31
N ILE A 56 13.87 -25.58 -2.21
CA ILE A 56 14.53 -24.89 -3.32
C ILE A 56 16.02 -24.79 -3.04
N SER A 57 16.83 -25.36 -3.92
CA SER A 57 18.30 -25.30 -3.87
C SER A 57 18.89 -24.09 -4.60
N ASP A 58 18.14 -23.45 -5.50
CA ASP A 58 18.55 -22.27 -6.27
C ASP A 58 18.69 -21.03 -5.36
N PRO A 59 19.91 -20.48 -5.17
CA PRO A 59 20.13 -19.30 -4.33
C PRO A 59 19.44 -18.03 -4.86
N HIS A 60 19.27 -17.88 -6.18
CA HIS A 60 18.64 -16.69 -6.76
C HIS A 60 17.14 -16.65 -6.46
N LYS A 61 16.46 -17.79 -6.52
CA LYS A 61 15.07 -17.93 -6.10
C LYS A 61 14.87 -17.60 -4.62
N LEU A 62 15.76 -18.10 -3.75
CA LEU A 62 15.72 -17.78 -2.32
C LEU A 62 16.00 -16.29 -2.04
N ALA A 63 16.93 -15.67 -2.78
CA ALA A 63 17.21 -14.24 -2.68
C ALA A 63 16.03 -13.37 -3.15
N ASN A 64 15.36 -13.75 -4.24
CA ASN A 64 14.15 -13.09 -4.74
C ASN A 64 13.00 -13.16 -3.72
N TRP A 65 12.79 -14.32 -3.09
CA TRP A 65 11.81 -14.47 -2.00
C TRP A 65 12.13 -13.57 -0.80
N SER A 66 13.40 -13.53 -0.38
CA SER A 66 13.84 -12.65 0.72
C SER A 66 13.63 -11.17 0.39
N THR A 67 13.92 -10.78 -0.86
CA THR A 67 13.70 -9.42 -1.36
C THR A 67 12.21 -9.07 -1.36
N ALA A 68 11.34 -9.97 -1.83
CA ALA A 68 9.90 -9.80 -1.82
C ALA A 68 9.35 -9.56 -0.40
N ALA A 69 9.77 -10.38 0.57
CA ALA A 69 9.37 -10.24 1.98
C ALA A 69 9.90 -8.95 2.61
N GLN A 70 11.16 -8.59 2.37
CA GLN A 70 11.74 -7.35 2.88
C GLN A 70 11.04 -6.12 2.32
N TYR A 71 10.80 -6.06 1.00
CA TYR A 71 10.10 -4.96 0.37
C TYR A 71 8.65 -4.87 0.85
N GLN A 72 7.95 -5.99 0.98
CA GLN A 72 6.59 -6.01 1.50
C GLN A 72 6.54 -5.48 2.95
N LEU A 73 7.47 -5.91 3.81
CA LEU A 73 7.52 -5.45 5.19
C LEU A 73 7.78 -3.94 5.29
N VAL A 74 8.80 -3.44 4.60
CA VAL A 74 9.16 -2.00 4.59
C VAL A 74 7.99 -1.13 4.10
N HIS A 75 7.37 -1.52 2.99
CA HIS A 75 6.28 -0.72 2.41
C HIS A 75 4.94 -0.92 3.13
N SER A 76 4.75 -2.01 3.89
CA SER A 76 3.60 -2.15 4.80
C SER A 76 3.66 -1.17 5.97
N VAL A 77 4.86 -0.93 6.52
CA VAL A 77 5.09 0.10 7.55
C VAL A 77 4.92 1.50 6.96
N ALA A 78 5.42 1.74 5.74
CA ALA A 78 5.17 2.98 5.02
C ALA A 78 3.66 3.22 4.77
N LEU A 79 2.91 2.17 4.44
CA LEU A 79 1.45 2.22 4.27
C LEU A 79 0.70 2.54 5.58
N LEU A 80 1.12 2.01 6.72
CA LEU A 80 0.56 2.39 8.03
C LEU A 80 0.73 3.89 8.30
N VAL A 81 1.93 4.43 8.05
CA VAL A 81 2.22 5.87 8.14
C VAL A 81 1.43 6.68 7.10
N ALA A 82 1.23 6.12 5.90
CA ALA A 82 0.50 6.73 4.79
C ALA A 82 -1.03 6.56 4.86
N SER A 83 -1.58 5.98 5.93
CA SER A 83 -3.03 5.68 6.04
C SER A 83 -3.93 6.92 5.82
N ASN A 84 -3.47 8.12 6.20
CA ASN A 84 -4.18 9.39 5.96
C ASN A 84 -3.85 10.06 4.61
N ASN A 85 -3.17 9.36 3.69
CA ASN A 85 -2.82 9.82 2.35
C ASN A 85 -3.26 8.75 1.33
N PRO A 86 -4.48 8.84 0.76
CA PRO A 86 -5.04 7.78 -0.07
C PRO A 86 -4.24 7.52 -1.35
N VAL A 87 -3.55 8.54 -1.90
CA VAL A 87 -2.70 8.39 -3.09
C VAL A 87 -1.46 7.55 -2.76
N ALA A 88 -0.73 7.90 -1.70
CA ALA A 88 0.43 7.11 -1.26
C ALA A 88 0.01 5.70 -0.82
N GLY A 89 -1.13 5.59 -0.11
CA GLY A 89 -1.66 4.32 0.36
C GLY A 89 -2.04 3.36 -0.77
N ALA A 90 -2.72 3.85 -1.81
CA ALA A 90 -3.04 3.09 -3.01
C ALA A 90 -1.76 2.65 -3.76
N LEU A 91 -0.79 3.56 -3.91
CA LEU A 91 0.49 3.28 -4.59
C LEU A 91 1.34 2.23 -3.87
N PHE A 92 1.42 2.26 -2.54
CA PHE A 92 2.09 1.20 -1.77
C PHE A 92 1.35 -0.12 -1.84
N THR A 93 0.01 -0.12 -1.74
CA THR A 93 -0.80 -1.34 -1.81
C THR A 93 -0.65 -2.02 -3.18
N ALA A 94 -0.80 -1.26 -4.27
CA ALA A 94 -0.61 -1.75 -5.63
C ALA A 94 0.84 -2.19 -5.88
N GLY A 95 1.81 -1.40 -5.43
CA GLY A 95 3.24 -1.68 -5.58
C GLY A 95 3.67 -2.96 -4.85
N MET A 96 3.24 -3.18 -3.60
CA MET A 96 3.53 -4.44 -2.87
C MET A 96 2.89 -5.65 -3.54
N THR A 97 1.62 -5.51 -3.97
CA THR A 97 0.89 -6.60 -4.65
C THR A 97 1.57 -6.99 -5.96
N MET A 98 2.00 -6.01 -6.76
CA MET A 98 2.66 -6.25 -8.05
C MET A 98 4.13 -6.69 -7.91
N PHE A 99 4.92 -6.05 -7.04
CA PHE A 99 6.35 -6.32 -6.89
C PHE A 99 6.65 -7.55 -6.04
N SER A 100 6.16 -7.58 -4.79
CA SER A 100 6.42 -8.71 -3.90
C SER A 100 5.61 -9.94 -4.32
N GLY A 101 4.34 -9.74 -4.74
CA GLY A 101 3.48 -10.81 -5.24
C GLY A 101 4.05 -11.53 -6.46
N SER A 102 4.56 -10.81 -7.46
CA SER A 102 5.17 -11.44 -8.65
C SER A 102 6.44 -12.22 -8.29
N LEU A 103 7.29 -11.68 -7.39
CA LEU A 103 8.52 -12.35 -6.97
C LEU A 103 8.23 -13.65 -6.20
N TYR A 104 7.23 -13.68 -5.30
CA TYR A 104 6.80 -14.93 -4.68
C TYR A 104 6.30 -15.95 -5.72
N ALA A 105 5.44 -15.53 -6.65
CA ALA A 105 4.89 -16.40 -7.68
C ALA A 105 6.00 -16.98 -8.58
N LEU A 106 6.89 -16.13 -9.10
CA LEU A 106 8.05 -16.52 -9.93
C LEU A 106 9.04 -17.44 -9.18
N THR A 107 9.12 -17.33 -7.85
CA THR A 107 9.94 -18.22 -7.03
C THR A 107 9.35 -19.63 -6.96
N LEU A 108 8.02 -19.73 -6.77
CA LEU A 108 7.31 -21.00 -6.65
C LEU A 108 7.20 -21.74 -7.99
N ASP A 109 6.86 -21.04 -9.07
CA ASP A 109 6.70 -21.63 -10.41
C ASP A 109 7.09 -20.62 -11.50
N THR A 110 8.36 -20.65 -11.90
CA THR A 110 8.92 -19.68 -12.85
C THR A 110 8.39 -19.84 -14.26
N GLU A 111 8.07 -21.07 -14.69
CA GLU A 111 7.54 -21.34 -16.03
C GLU A 111 6.09 -20.84 -16.14
N ARG A 112 5.25 -21.18 -15.17
CA ARG A 112 3.83 -20.77 -15.15
C ARG A 112 3.66 -19.27 -14.98
N PHE A 113 4.49 -18.63 -14.18
CA PHE A 113 4.38 -17.20 -13.85
C PHE A 113 5.34 -16.30 -14.63
N ARG A 114 6.03 -16.81 -15.66
CA ARG A 114 6.99 -16.06 -16.49
C ARG A 114 6.44 -14.74 -17.04
N PHE A 115 5.15 -14.70 -17.35
CA PHE A 115 4.44 -13.50 -17.83
C PHE A 115 4.33 -12.37 -16.79
N MET A 116 4.56 -12.66 -15.50
CA MET A 116 4.59 -11.65 -14.43
C MET A 116 5.92 -10.89 -14.35
N GLY A 117 6.94 -11.27 -15.13
CA GLY A 117 8.23 -10.58 -15.18
C GLY A 117 8.12 -9.05 -15.39
N PRO A 118 7.34 -8.56 -16.38
CA PRO A 118 7.10 -7.13 -16.58
C PRO A 118 6.22 -6.45 -15.52
N VAL A 119 5.50 -7.21 -14.68
CA VAL A 119 4.67 -6.66 -13.59
C VAL A 119 5.57 -6.18 -12.44
N THR A 120 6.70 -6.86 -12.20
CA THR A 120 7.67 -6.50 -11.16
C THR A 120 8.19 -5.06 -11.28
N PRO A 121 8.76 -4.58 -12.41
CA PRO A 121 9.23 -3.20 -12.53
C PRO A 121 8.10 -2.17 -12.41
N LEU A 122 6.88 -2.48 -12.90
CA LEU A 122 5.72 -1.61 -12.71
C LEU A 122 5.35 -1.48 -11.23
N GLY A 123 5.37 -2.59 -10.47
CA GLY A 123 5.23 -2.59 -9.02
C GLY A 123 6.29 -1.72 -8.33
N GLY A 124 7.55 -1.83 -8.75
CA GLY A 124 8.65 -0.99 -8.27
C GLY A 124 8.41 0.51 -8.51
N LEU A 125 7.91 0.88 -9.70
CA LEU A 125 7.53 2.27 -10.01
C LEU A 125 6.40 2.77 -9.10
N CYS A 126 5.39 1.93 -8.81
CA CYS A 126 4.33 2.28 -7.85
C CYS A 126 4.88 2.48 -6.43
N LEU A 127 5.83 1.66 -5.97
CA LEU A 127 6.48 1.84 -4.66
C LEU A 127 7.26 3.16 -4.60
N ILE A 128 8.04 3.49 -5.63
CA ILE A 128 8.75 4.77 -5.75
C ILE A 128 7.76 5.95 -5.73
N ALA A 129 6.70 5.87 -6.55
CA ALA A 129 5.66 6.89 -6.59
C ALA A 129 4.94 7.06 -5.24
N GLY A 130 4.74 5.99 -4.47
CA GLY A 130 4.19 6.05 -3.12
C GLY A 130 5.07 6.85 -2.15
N TRP A 131 6.40 6.66 -2.20
CA TRP A 131 7.34 7.48 -1.43
C TRP A 131 7.36 8.94 -1.86
N LEU A 132 7.29 9.22 -3.17
CA LEU A 132 7.18 10.60 -3.69
C LEU A 132 5.85 11.25 -3.26
N ALA A 133 4.75 10.49 -3.27
CA ALA A 133 3.44 10.95 -2.80
C ALA A 133 3.40 11.19 -1.27
N LEU A 134 4.24 10.52 -0.48
CA LEU A 134 4.49 10.86 0.92
C LEU A 134 5.37 12.12 1.08
N ALA A 135 6.40 12.27 0.26
CA ALA A 135 7.34 13.39 0.36
C ALA A 135 6.71 14.74 -0.03
N PHE A 136 5.88 14.74 -1.08
CA PHE A 136 5.27 15.95 -1.65
C PHE A 136 3.77 16.07 -1.37
N GLY A 137 3.13 15.04 -0.82
CA GLY A 137 1.72 15.09 -0.44
C GLY A 137 1.47 16.04 0.73
N LYS A 138 0.33 16.73 0.70
CA LYS A 138 -0.14 17.51 1.85
C LYS A 138 -0.32 16.56 3.03
N ARG A 139 0.44 16.74 4.11
CA ARG A 139 0.15 16.05 5.38
C ARG A 139 -1.22 16.52 5.85
N GLY A 140 -2.21 15.63 5.91
CA GLY A 140 -3.49 15.94 6.54
C GLY A 140 -3.23 16.44 7.96
N ALA A 141 -3.72 17.65 8.28
CA ALA A 141 -3.53 18.29 9.57
C ALA A 141 -4.43 17.63 10.63
N GLY A 142 -4.15 16.35 10.91
CA GLY A 142 -5.07 15.44 11.60
C GLY A 142 -4.39 14.27 12.29
N THR A 143 -3.05 14.24 12.42
CA THR A 143 -2.36 13.32 13.35
C THR A 143 -2.57 13.73 14.81
N ARG A 144 -3.84 13.71 15.24
CA ARG A 144 -4.19 13.58 16.66
C ARG A 144 -3.84 12.14 17.06
N TRP A 145 -2.57 11.95 17.43
CA TRP A 145 -2.11 10.69 18.01
C TRP A 145 -3.06 10.29 19.14
N PRO A 146 -3.47 9.00 19.24
CA PRO A 146 -4.28 8.56 20.37
C PRO A 146 -3.52 8.89 21.66
N ARG A 147 -4.10 9.75 22.49
CA ARG A 147 -3.68 9.93 23.87
C ARG A 147 -4.25 8.74 24.63
N PHE A 148 -3.37 7.79 24.94
CA PHE A 148 -3.64 6.72 25.91
C PHE A 148 -3.72 7.32 27.32
#